data_AF-A0A7W1PDR5-F1
#
_entry.id   AF-A0A7W1PDR5-F1
#
_cell.length_a   1.000
_cell.length_b   1.000
_cell.length_c   1.000
_cell.angle_alpha   90.00
_cell.angle_beta   90.00
_cell.angle_gamma   90.00
#
_symmetry.space_group_name_H-M   'P 1'
#
loop_
_entity.id
_entity.type
_entity.pdbx_description
1 polymer ?
#
loop_
_entity_poly.entity_id
_entity_poly.type
_entity_poly.pdbx_seq_one_letter_code
_entity_poly.pdbx_strand_id
1 'polypeptide(L)'
;MSTINSAPQGELPSARTLLKSTAIALVVAIILTVTVVMPAEYGVDPTGVGRVLQLTEMGEIKMQLAREAATLDSVEALTGTSAAPPAVAAATGEAAPASSDSATRTDTRTDARTDTVRIALEPNQGREIKLAMREGARVSFTWSTDRGVVNYDTHADRTAPPAITYHGYAKGQGVATDDGVLVAAFDGMHGWFWRNRSGQPLTVTLRVTGDYTEVKEVR
;
A
#
# COMPACT_ATOMS: atom_id res chain seq x y z
N MET A 1 -0.17 -78.00 7.71
CA MET A 1 -1.12 -76.99 8.18
C MET A 1 -0.85 -75.70 7.43
N SER A 2 -1.63 -75.39 6.40
CA SER A 2 -1.60 -74.09 5.71
C SER A 2 -3.01 -73.56 5.65
N THR A 3 -3.35 -72.67 6.59
CA THR A 3 -4.56 -71.86 6.55
C THR A 3 -4.28 -70.66 5.65
N ILE A 4 -4.76 -70.70 4.40
CA ILE A 4 -4.77 -69.52 3.54
C ILE A 4 -5.85 -68.59 4.09
N ASN A 5 -5.40 -67.52 4.75
CA ASN A 5 -6.26 -66.39 5.14
C ASN A 5 -6.57 -65.59 3.86
N SER A 6 -7.65 -65.95 3.17
CA SER A 6 -8.15 -65.16 2.04
C SER A 6 -8.77 -63.88 2.58
N ALA A 7 -8.13 -62.73 2.30
CA ALA A 7 -8.75 -61.42 2.50
C ALA A 7 -10.08 -61.36 1.70
N PRO A 8 -11.13 -60.73 2.23
CA PRO A 8 -12.41 -60.66 1.54
C PRO A 8 -12.21 -59.93 0.21
N GLN A 9 -12.47 -60.62 -0.90
CA GLN A 9 -12.41 -60.01 -2.23
C GLN A 9 -13.51 -58.95 -2.32
N GLY A 10 -13.07 -57.72 -2.60
CA GLY A 10 -13.84 -56.50 -2.43
C GLY A 10 -15.20 -56.52 -3.13
N GLU A 11 -16.24 -56.24 -2.35
CA GLU A 11 -17.47 -55.65 -2.88
C GLU A 11 -17.13 -54.30 -3.51
N LEU A 12 -16.93 -54.30 -4.83
CA LEU A 12 -16.80 -53.05 -5.56
C LEU A 12 -18.15 -52.31 -5.49
N PRO A 13 -18.15 -51.01 -5.15
CA PRO A 13 -19.38 -50.25 -5.04
C PRO A 13 -20.13 -50.24 -6.37
N SER A 14 -21.44 -50.49 -6.31
CA SER A 14 -22.29 -50.48 -7.51
C SER A 14 -22.27 -49.11 -8.20
N ALA A 15 -22.52 -49.06 -9.51
CA ALA A 15 -22.58 -47.81 -10.27
C ALA A 15 -23.57 -46.78 -9.68
N ARG A 16 -24.67 -47.26 -9.07
CA ARG A 16 -25.64 -46.42 -8.36
C ARG A 16 -25.08 -45.82 -7.08
N THR A 17 -24.27 -46.59 -6.34
CA THR A 17 -23.56 -46.13 -5.14
C THR A 17 -22.54 -45.05 -5.51
N LEU A 18 -21.77 -45.27 -6.58
CA LEU A 18 -20.83 -44.27 -7.10
C LEU A 18 -21.53 -42.97 -7.47
N LEU A 19 -22.60 -43.03 -8.29
CA LEU A 19 -23.39 -41.85 -8.67
C LEU A 19 -23.93 -41.07 -7.46
N LYS A 20 -24.47 -41.77 -6.45
CA LYS A 20 -24.94 -41.13 -5.21
C LYS A 20 -23.81 -40.44 -4.47
N SER A 21 -22.66 -41.10 -4.33
CA SER A 21 -21.50 -40.52 -3.63
C SER A 21 -20.94 -39.30 -4.35
N THR A 22 -20.85 -39.33 -5.68
CA THR A 22 -20.41 -38.19 -6.49
C THR A 22 -21.38 -37.01 -6.39
N ALA A 23 -22.69 -37.28 -6.41
CA ALA A 23 -23.69 -36.22 -6.24
C ALA A 23 -23.59 -35.56 -4.85
N ILE A 24 -23.41 -36.34 -3.79
CA ILE A 24 -23.20 -35.80 -2.43
C ILE A 24 -21.90 -35.00 -2.37
N ALA A 25 -20.81 -35.53 -2.91
CA ALA A 25 -19.52 -34.82 -2.95
C ALA A 25 -19.62 -33.49 -3.70
N LEU A 26 -20.35 -33.45 -4.82
CA LEU A 26 -20.60 -32.22 -5.57
C LEU A 26 -21.37 -31.18 -4.73
N VAL A 27 -22.42 -31.61 -4.01
CA VAL A 27 -23.17 -30.71 -3.11
C VAL A 27 -22.28 -30.16 -2.00
N VAL A 28 -21.48 -31.03 -1.36
CA VAL A 28 -20.52 -30.59 -0.32
C VAL A 28 -19.50 -29.61 -0.89
N ALA A 29 -18.97 -29.87 -2.09
CA ALA A 29 -18.04 -28.98 -2.76
C ALA A 29 -18.65 -27.59 -3.04
N ILE A 30 -19.90 -27.54 -3.50
CA ILE A 30 -20.62 -26.28 -3.72
C ILE A 30 -20.78 -25.52 -2.40
N ILE A 31 -21.18 -26.22 -1.33
CA ILE A 31 -21.33 -25.60 0.00
C ILE A 31 -20.00 -24.99 0.46
N LEU A 32 -18.90 -25.75 0.42
CA LEU A 32 -17.58 -25.27 0.81
C LEU A 32 -17.10 -24.11 -0.08
N THR A 33 -17.41 -24.15 -1.38
CA THR A 33 -17.06 -23.06 -2.29
C THR A 33 -17.72 -21.75 -1.86
N VAL A 34 -18.99 -21.81 -1.50
CA VAL A 34 -19.77 -20.61 -1.15
C VAL A 34 -19.46 -20.11 0.27
N THR A 35 -19.23 -21.02 1.23
CA THR A 35 -19.06 -20.65 2.66
C THR A 35 -17.62 -20.46 3.11
N VAL A 36 -16.64 -21.05 2.41
CA VAL A 36 -15.22 -21.01 2.81
C VAL A 36 -14.36 -20.40 1.71
N VAL A 37 -14.41 -20.93 0.49
CA VAL A 37 -13.48 -20.54 -0.58
C VAL A 37 -13.75 -19.10 -1.05
N MET A 38 -15.00 -18.75 -1.35
CA MET A 38 -15.32 -17.38 -1.80
C MET A 38 -14.99 -16.31 -0.75
N PRO A 39 -15.37 -16.48 0.53
CA PRO A 39 -14.98 -15.51 1.56
C PRO A 39 -13.45 -15.37 1.68
N ALA A 40 -12.72 -16.48 1.76
CA ALA A 40 -11.29 -16.47 2.02
C ALA A 40 -10.44 -15.99 0.83
N GLU A 41 -10.84 -16.29 -0.40
CA GLU A 41 -10.05 -15.97 -1.60
C GLU A 41 -10.44 -14.64 -2.23
N TYR A 42 -11.74 -14.31 -2.19
CA TYR A 42 -12.29 -13.18 -2.94
C TYR A 42 -12.98 -12.14 -2.05
N GLY A 43 -13.10 -12.37 -0.75
CA GLY A 43 -13.80 -11.45 0.16
C GLY A 43 -15.32 -11.42 -0.07
N VAL A 44 -15.89 -12.39 -0.80
CA VAL A 44 -17.31 -12.44 -1.11
C VAL A 44 -18.00 -13.46 -0.21
N ASP A 45 -18.86 -12.99 0.68
CA ASP A 45 -19.57 -13.84 1.65
C ASP A 45 -21.09 -13.70 1.56
N PRO A 46 -21.76 -14.49 0.69
CA PRO A 46 -23.21 -14.43 0.52
C PRO A 46 -23.96 -15.05 1.71
N THR A 47 -23.30 -15.88 2.52
CA THR A 47 -23.92 -16.60 3.64
C THR A 47 -23.76 -15.89 4.98
N GLY A 48 -22.78 -15.00 5.11
CA GLY A 48 -22.38 -14.36 6.37
C GLY A 48 -21.47 -15.21 7.26
N VAL A 49 -21.32 -16.52 6.97
CA VAL A 49 -20.49 -17.45 7.75
C VAL A 49 -19.02 -17.06 7.70
N GLY A 50 -18.55 -16.63 6.53
CA GLY A 50 -17.17 -16.20 6.33
C GLY A 50 -16.79 -15.02 7.22
N ARG A 51 -17.69 -14.05 7.42
CA ARG A 51 -17.46 -12.88 8.27
C ARG A 51 -17.45 -13.23 9.75
N VAL A 52 -18.29 -14.16 10.20
CA VAL A 52 -18.25 -14.67 11.58
C VAL A 52 -16.91 -15.38 11.86
N LEU A 53 -16.39 -16.10 10.86
CA LEU A 53 -15.11 -16.79 10.94
C LEU A 53 -13.90 -15.92 10.55
N GLN A 54 -14.09 -14.63 10.27
CA GLN A 54 -13.07 -13.68 9.78
C GLN A 54 -12.38 -14.06 8.44
N LEU A 55 -12.90 -15.06 7.72
CA LEU A 55 -12.39 -15.46 6.40
C LEU A 55 -12.61 -14.36 5.35
N THR A 56 -13.75 -13.68 5.40
CA THR A 56 -14.08 -12.60 4.46
C THR A 56 -13.09 -11.45 4.54
N GLU A 57 -12.71 -11.06 5.75
CA GLU A 57 -11.72 -9.99 5.98
C GLU A 57 -10.36 -10.39 5.41
N MET A 58 -9.92 -11.64 5.61
CA MET A 58 -8.69 -12.16 5.00
C MET A 58 -8.73 -12.09 3.46
N GLY A 59 -9.85 -12.46 2.84
CA GLY A 59 -10.02 -12.40 1.39
C GLY A 59 -10.03 -10.98 0.84
N GLU A 60 -10.71 -10.05 1.51
CA GLU A 60 -10.68 -8.62 1.16
C GLU A 60 -9.26 -8.06 1.22
N ILE A 61 -8.51 -8.36 2.28
CA ILE A 61 -7.11 -7.98 2.43
C ILE A 61 -6.29 -8.55 1.28
N LYS A 62 -6.38 -9.87 1.01
CA LYS A 62 -5.65 -10.52 -0.09
C LYS A 62 -5.92 -9.84 -1.43
N MET A 63 -7.18 -9.60 -1.76
CA MET A 63 -7.56 -8.93 -3.01
C MET A 63 -7.04 -7.49 -3.08
N GLN A 64 -7.01 -6.76 -1.96
CA GLN A 64 -6.41 -5.42 -1.90
C GLN A 64 -4.89 -5.45 -2.07
N LEU A 65 -4.17 -6.40 -1.45
CA LEU A 65 -2.73 -6.57 -1.70
C LEU A 65 -2.45 -6.86 -3.18
N ALA A 66 -3.23 -7.76 -3.79
CA ALA A 66 -3.06 -8.11 -5.20
C ALA A 66 -3.28 -6.90 -6.12
N ARG A 67 -4.30 -6.08 -5.83
CA ARG A 67 -4.58 -4.86 -6.59
C ARG A 67 -3.43 -3.85 -6.50
N GLU A 68 -2.88 -3.65 -5.31
CA GLU A 68 -1.76 -2.73 -5.13
C GLU A 68 -0.46 -3.25 -5.73
N ALA A 69 -0.17 -4.55 -5.61
CA ALA A 69 0.97 -5.15 -6.30
C ALA A 69 0.84 -4.96 -7.82
N ALA A 70 -0.35 -5.18 -8.39
CA ALA A 70 -0.58 -4.97 -9.82
C ALA A 70 -0.39 -3.51 -10.25
N THR A 71 -0.78 -2.53 -9.41
CA THR A 71 -0.50 -1.11 -9.69
C THR A 71 0.99 -0.81 -9.66
N LEU A 72 1.78 -1.48 -8.81
CA LEU A 72 3.22 -1.30 -8.76
C LEU A 72 3.93 -1.95 -9.97
N ASP A 73 3.58 -3.19 -10.32
CA ASP A 73 4.20 -3.91 -11.45
C ASP A 73 3.89 -3.25 -12.80
N SER A 74 2.66 -2.78 -12.98
CA SER A 74 2.25 -2.07 -14.21
C SER A 74 3.06 -0.79 -14.42
N VAL A 75 3.62 -0.23 -13.35
CA VAL A 75 4.35 1.03 -13.33
C VAL A 75 5.87 0.81 -13.43
N GLU A 76 6.42 -0.23 -12.83
CA GLU A 76 7.83 -0.63 -13.05
C GLU A 76 8.07 -1.03 -14.51
N ALA A 77 7.10 -1.71 -15.14
CA ALA A 77 7.15 -2.04 -16.57
C ALA A 77 7.17 -0.81 -17.50
N LEU A 78 6.66 0.34 -17.03
CA LEU A 78 6.60 1.60 -17.79
C LEU A 78 7.79 2.54 -17.51
N THR A 79 8.54 2.33 -16.42
CA THR A 79 9.58 3.28 -15.95
C THR A 79 11.01 2.79 -16.08
N GLY A 80 11.25 1.51 -16.45
CA GLY A 80 12.54 1.03 -16.96
C GLY A 80 13.78 1.48 -16.17
N THR A 81 13.68 1.65 -14.84
CA THR A 81 14.77 2.18 -14.02
C THR A 81 15.13 1.15 -12.96
N SER A 82 16.18 0.38 -13.28
CA SER A 82 16.95 -0.37 -12.30
C SER A 82 17.66 0.62 -11.38
N ALA A 83 17.19 0.73 -10.13
CA ALA A 83 17.87 1.53 -9.11
C ALA A 83 19.01 0.69 -8.49
N ALA A 84 20.23 0.89 -8.98
CA ALA A 84 21.43 0.54 -8.23
C ALA A 84 21.57 1.50 -7.03
N PRO A 85 21.97 1.03 -5.84
CA PRO A 85 22.10 1.88 -4.67
C PRO A 85 23.28 2.85 -4.81
N PRO A 86 23.14 4.14 -4.45
CA PRO A 86 24.29 5.04 -4.41
C PRO A 86 25.19 4.69 -3.21
N ALA A 87 26.48 4.54 -3.51
CA ALA A 87 27.54 4.34 -2.54
C ALA A 87 27.72 5.60 -1.67
N VAL A 88 27.78 5.36 -0.36
CA VAL A 88 28.17 6.33 0.68
C VAL A 88 29.65 6.73 0.50
N ALA A 89 29.90 8.01 0.22
CA ALA A 89 31.23 8.60 0.33
C ALA A 89 31.31 9.42 1.62
N ALA A 90 32.25 9.03 2.47
CA ALA A 90 32.49 9.51 3.81
C ALA A 90 33.06 10.93 3.88
N ALA A 91 32.80 11.58 5.01
CA ALA A 91 33.27 12.90 5.41
C ALA A 91 34.77 12.95 5.74
N THR A 92 35.41 14.08 5.44
CA THR A 92 36.52 14.73 6.17
C THR A 92 36.51 16.19 5.67
N GLY A 93 36.17 17.22 6.44
CA GLY A 93 36.87 17.74 7.61
C GLY A 93 37.74 18.94 7.15
N GLU A 94 37.36 20.16 7.53
CA GLU A 94 38.25 21.27 8.00
C GLU A 94 37.45 22.58 8.05
N ALA A 95 37.44 23.24 9.21
CA ALA A 95 36.83 24.54 9.44
C ALA A 95 37.90 25.58 9.77
N ALA A 96 37.94 26.72 9.05
CA ALA A 96 38.44 28.02 9.53
C ALA A 96 38.15 29.15 8.50
N PRO A 97 38.11 30.44 8.89
CA PRO A 97 37.04 31.37 8.50
C PRO A 97 37.46 32.64 7.72
N ALA A 98 36.44 33.39 7.28
CA ALA A 98 36.40 34.81 6.86
C ALA A 98 37.12 35.18 5.54
N SER A 99 36.58 35.98 4.61
CA SER A 99 35.71 37.16 4.76
C SER A 99 34.90 37.44 3.49
N SER A 100 33.73 38.05 3.70
CA SER A 100 33.06 39.07 2.89
C SER A 100 33.07 38.97 1.37
N ASP A 101 31.94 38.54 0.82
CA ASP A 101 31.31 39.35 -0.23
C ASP A 101 29.81 39.49 0.04
N SER A 102 29.36 40.74 0.04
CA SER A 102 27.98 41.13 0.20
C SER A 102 27.23 40.77 -1.08
N ALA A 103 26.51 39.66 -1.05
CA ALA A 103 25.29 39.53 -1.82
C ALA A 103 24.14 39.45 -0.84
N THR A 104 23.58 40.61 -0.50
CA THR A 104 22.20 40.74 -0.02
C THR A 104 21.30 40.12 -1.07
N ARG A 105 21.11 38.79 -1.00
CA ARG A 105 19.89 38.18 -1.52
C ARG A 105 18.85 38.58 -0.50
N THR A 106 18.06 39.58 -0.86
CA THR A 106 16.79 39.87 -0.21
C THR A 106 16.02 38.57 -0.20
N ASP A 107 16.10 37.84 0.91
CA ASP A 107 15.26 36.71 1.23
C ASP A 107 13.89 37.35 1.47
N THR A 108 13.16 37.55 0.37
CA THR A 108 11.72 37.77 0.43
C THR A 108 11.14 36.45 0.89
N ARG A 109 11.31 36.15 2.19
CA ARG A 109 10.62 35.08 2.87
C ARG A 109 9.16 35.51 2.92
N THR A 110 8.47 35.29 1.81
CA THR A 110 7.06 34.93 1.87
C THR A 110 7.00 33.82 2.92
N ASP A 111 6.28 34.03 4.01
CA ASP A 111 6.10 32.99 5.03
C ASP A 111 5.74 31.69 4.31
N ALA A 112 6.67 30.73 4.34
CA ALA A 112 6.52 29.49 3.60
C ALA A 112 5.24 28.82 4.09
N ARG A 113 4.32 28.56 3.17
CA ARG A 113 3.00 28.01 3.49
C ARG A 113 3.20 26.75 4.31
N THR A 114 2.47 26.65 5.42
CA THR A 114 2.52 25.50 6.33
C THR A 114 1.11 24.97 6.57
N ASP A 115 0.90 23.68 6.32
CA ASP A 115 -0.34 22.98 6.61
C ASP A 115 -0.06 21.79 7.54
N THR A 116 -1.06 21.44 8.35
CA THR A 116 -1.04 20.22 9.16
C THR A 116 -2.37 19.50 9.00
N VAL A 117 -2.31 18.28 8.47
CA VAL A 117 -3.46 17.44 8.17
C VAL A 117 -3.49 16.25 9.12
N ARG A 118 -4.66 15.90 9.65
CA ARG A 118 -4.86 14.71 10.48
C ARG A 118 -5.89 13.78 9.84
N ILE A 119 -5.52 12.51 9.73
CA ILE A 119 -6.22 11.50 8.93
C ILE A 119 -6.46 10.29 9.82
N ALA A 120 -7.70 10.09 10.24
CA ALA A 120 -8.10 8.81 10.83
C ALA A 120 -8.13 7.71 9.74
N LEU A 121 -7.60 6.54 10.08
CA LEU A 121 -7.58 5.33 9.27
C LEU A 121 -8.16 4.17 10.09
N GLU A 122 -9.30 3.65 9.67
CA GLU A 122 -9.84 2.37 10.14
C GLU A 122 -8.90 1.20 9.79
N PRO A 123 -9.02 0.03 10.44
CA PRO A 123 -8.28 -1.16 10.03
C PRO A 123 -8.43 -1.43 8.52
N ASN A 124 -7.30 -1.67 7.86
CA ASN A 124 -7.19 -1.88 6.40
C ASN A 124 -7.57 -0.68 5.51
N GLN A 125 -7.95 0.47 6.07
CA GLN A 125 -8.25 1.66 5.29
C GLN A 125 -6.98 2.32 4.74
N GLY A 126 -7.04 2.76 3.48
CA GLY A 126 -6.05 3.64 2.87
C GLY A 126 -6.64 5.02 2.58
N ARG A 127 -5.86 6.08 2.77
CA ARG A 127 -6.21 7.45 2.37
C ARG A 127 -4.97 8.17 1.85
N GLU A 128 -5.20 9.20 1.03
CA GLU A 128 -4.12 9.95 0.40
C GLU A 128 -4.32 11.47 0.53
N ILE A 129 -3.20 12.19 0.68
CA ILE A 129 -3.11 13.63 0.54
C ILE A 129 -2.18 13.96 -0.61
N LYS A 130 -2.62 14.83 -1.52
CA LYS A 130 -1.79 15.38 -2.59
C LYS A 130 -1.68 16.90 -2.49
N LEU A 131 -0.53 17.42 -2.89
CA LEU A 131 -0.21 18.83 -3.03
C LEU A 131 -0.09 19.18 -4.50
N ALA A 132 -0.69 20.30 -4.92
CA ALA A 132 -0.40 20.87 -6.24
C ALA A 132 0.94 21.63 -6.17
N MET A 133 1.93 21.17 -6.92
CA MET A 133 3.30 21.70 -6.91
C MET A 133 3.81 21.96 -8.33
N ARG A 134 4.67 22.98 -8.46
CA ARG A 134 5.43 23.23 -9.69
C ARG A 134 6.73 22.44 -9.69
N GLU A 135 7.25 22.13 -10.87
CA GLU A 135 8.55 21.49 -11.03
C GLU A 135 9.65 22.27 -10.28
N GLY A 136 10.48 21.53 -9.54
CA GLY A 136 11.54 22.08 -8.71
C GLY A 136 11.09 22.70 -7.39
N ALA A 137 9.77 22.86 -7.15
CA ALA A 137 9.25 23.35 -5.88
C ALA A 137 9.62 22.39 -4.73
N ARG A 138 9.90 22.96 -3.56
CA ARG A 138 10.39 22.19 -2.40
C ARG A 138 9.41 22.28 -1.24
N VAL A 139 9.10 21.14 -0.65
CA VAL A 139 8.28 21.02 0.55
C VAL A 139 9.00 20.15 1.56
N SER A 140 9.30 20.72 2.72
CA SER A 140 9.67 19.92 3.90
C SER A 140 8.42 19.25 4.47
N PHE A 141 8.53 17.98 4.84
CA PHE A 141 7.42 17.24 5.42
C PHE A 141 7.87 16.42 6.63
N THR A 142 6.90 16.16 7.49
CA THR A 142 7.00 15.13 8.53
C THR A 142 5.63 14.51 8.67
N TRP A 143 5.54 13.19 8.70
CA TRP A 143 4.33 12.51 9.13
C TRP A 143 4.60 11.49 10.23
N SER A 144 3.61 11.29 11.08
CA SER A 144 3.66 10.31 12.16
C SER A 144 2.29 9.74 12.45
N THR A 145 2.25 8.49 12.89
CA THR A 145 1.07 7.85 13.47
C THR A 145 0.97 8.16 14.96
N ASP A 146 -0.24 8.31 15.49
CA ASP A 146 -0.46 8.45 16.94
C ASP A 146 -0.32 7.12 17.68
N ARG A 147 -0.51 6.00 16.97
CA ARG A 147 -0.27 4.63 17.41
C ARG A 147 -0.07 3.71 16.21
N GLY A 148 0.50 2.53 16.48
CA GLY A 148 0.65 1.49 15.47
C GLY A 148 1.63 1.87 14.36
N VAL A 149 1.44 1.27 13.19
CA VAL A 149 2.28 1.46 12.01
C VAL A 149 1.43 1.43 10.75
N VAL A 150 1.91 2.07 9.69
CA VAL A 150 1.26 2.12 8.36
C VAL A 150 2.21 1.63 7.28
N ASN A 151 1.64 1.17 6.17
CA ASN A 151 2.35 1.10 4.90
C ASN A 151 2.14 2.44 4.19
N TYR A 152 3.15 2.94 3.49
CA TYR A 152 3.07 4.25 2.84
C TYR A 152 3.68 4.23 1.43
N ASP A 153 3.21 5.17 0.62
CA ASP A 153 3.75 5.47 -0.70
C ASP A 153 3.71 6.99 -0.92
N THR A 154 4.89 7.59 -1.04
CA THR A 154 5.08 8.98 -1.41
C THR A 154 5.32 9.04 -2.91
N HIS A 155 4.40 9.64 -3.65
CA HIS A 155 4.42 9.60 -5.12
C HIS A 155 3.77 10.84 -5.74
N ALA A 156 3.83 10.93 -7.06
CA ALA A 156 3.24 12.01 -7.83
C ALA A 156 2.57 11.53 -9.12
N ASP A 157 1.65 12.33 -9.62
CA ASP A 157 0.96 12.15 -10.88
C ASP A 157 0.68 13.51 -11.56
N ARG A 158 0.41 13.44 -12.87
CA ARG A 158 -0.03 14.57 -13.68
C ARG A 158 -1.06 14.09 -14.69
N THR A 159 -2.25 14.67 -14.63
CA THR A 159 -3.32 14.40 -15.60
C THR A 159 -3.12 15.13 -16.94
N ALA A 160 -2.41 16.26 -16.95
CA ALA A 160 -2.11 17.04 -18.15
C ALA A 160 -1.07 16.33 -19.06
N PRO A 161 -1.22 16.40 -20.40
CA PRO A 161 -0.27 15.80 -21.34
C PRO A 161 1.16 16.38 -21.27
N PRO A 162 2.22 15.56 -21.37
CA PRO A 162 2.16 14.10 -21.33
C PRO A 162 1.77 13.63 -19.92
N ALA A 163 0.70 12.84 -19.84
CA ALA A 163 0.16 12.39 -18.58
C ALA A 163 1.16 11.45 -17.89
N ILE A 164 1.34 11.64 -16.60
CA ILE A 164 2.16 10.79 -15.74
C ILE A 164 1.20 10.17 -14.73
N THR A 165 1.02 8.86 -14.79
CA THR A 165 0.11 8.18 -13.87
C THR A 165 0.76 7.86 -12.53
N TYR A 166 2.09 7.80 -12.48
CA TYR A 166 2.85 7.56 -11.26
C TYR A 166 4.31 7.99 -11.38
N HIS A 167 4.84 8.55 -10.30
CA HIS A 167 6.25 8.79 -10.05
C HIS A 167 6.52 8.61 -8.55
N GLY A 168 7.30 7.60 -8.18
CA GLY A 168 7.56 7.28 -6.76
C GLY A 168 8.75 8.04 -6.19
N TYR A 169 8.60 8.56 -4.98
CA TYR A 169 9.67 9.17 -4.19
C TYR A 169 10.19 8.22 -3.10
N ALA A 170 9.27 7.59 -2.35
CA ALA A 170 9.60 6.70 -1.26
C ALA A 170 8.42 5.79 -0.93
N LYS A 171 8.68 4.55 -0.54
CA LYS A 171 7.65 3.61 -0.08
C LYS A 171 8.17 2.78 1.08
N GLY A 172 7.27 2.34 1.95
CA GLY A 172 7.64 1.51 3.10
C GLY A 172 6.47 0.74 3.69
N GLN A 173 6.78 -0.26 4.52
CA GLN A 173 5.80 -1.09 5.20
C GLN A 173 6.09 -1.14 6.70
N GLY A 174 5.05 -1.09 7.52
CA GLY A 174 5.19 -1.16 8.98
C GLY A 174 5.96 0.03 9.58
N VAL A 175 5.76 1.25 9.04
CA VAL A 175 6.47 2.46 9.45
C VAL A 175 5.55 3.36 10.29
N ALA A 176 6.07 3.91 11.39
CA ALA A 176 5.31 4.79 12.29
C ALA A 176 5.49 6.28 11.99
N THR A 177 6.60 6.66 11.36
CA THR A 177 6.95 8.05 11.05
C THR A 177 7.95 8.12 9.89
N ASP A 178 7.91 9.21 9.11
CA ASP A 178 8.89 9.53 8.09
C ASP A 178 8.96 11.07 7.94
N ASP A 179 10.10 11.58 7.50
CA ASP A 179 10.35 13.00 7.30
C ASP A 179 11.35 13.25 6.18
N GLY A 180 11.34 14.46 5.62
CA GLY A 180 12.29 14.83 4.60
C GLY A 180 11.89 16.06 3.80
N VAL A 181 12.48 16.18 2.61
CA VAL A 181 12.16 17.24 1.65
C VAL A 181 11.74 16.61 0.33
N LEU A 182 10.50 16.85 -0.06
CA LEU A 182 9.97 16.52 -1.38
C LEU A 182 10.34 17.64 -2.35
N VAL A 183 10.99 17.28 -3.45
CA VAL A 183 11.26 18.18 -4.57
C VAL A 183 10.42 17.70 -5.75
N ALA A 184 9.49 18.54 -6.21
CA ALA A 184 8.58 18.14 -7.27
C ALA A 184 9.34 17.88 -8.58
N ALA A 185 9.29 16.64 -9.07
CA ALA A 185 9.94 16.24 -10.32
C ALA A 185 9.32 16.85 -11.59
N PHE A 186 8.09 17.37 -11.48
CA PHE A 186 7.33 17.99 -12.57
C PHE A 186 6.14 18.79 -11.99
N ASP A 187 5.57 19.68 -12.80
CA ASP A 187 4.28 20.32 -12.49
C ASP A 187 3.18 19.27 -12.32
N GLY A 188 2.57 19.14 -11.15
CA GLY A 188 1.58 18.10 -10.92
C GLY A 188 1.11 17.97 -9.47
N MET A 189 0.54 16.81 -9.16
CA MET A 189 0.08 16.46 -7.83
C MET A 189 1.11 15.54 -7.17
N HIS A 190 1.59 15.91 -5.99
CA HIS A 190 2.64 15.19 -5.25
C HIS A 190 2.14 14.92 -3.84
N GLY A 191 2.23 13.69 -3.36
CA GLY A 191 1.48 13.32 -2.18
C GLY A 191 2.00 12.09 -1.45
N TRP A 192 1.25 11.77 -0.41
CA TRP A 192 1.48 10.63 0.47
C TRP A 192 0.19 9.84 0.59
N PHE A 193 0.30 8.56 0.27
CA PHE A 193 -0.70 7.56 0.58
C PHE A 193 -0.26 6.79 1.83
N TRP A 194 -1.20 6.53 2.73
CA TRP A 194 -0.99 5.64 3.87
C TRP A 194 -2.09 4.61 3.94
N ARG A 195 -1.73 3.43 4.43
CA ARG A 195 -2.67 2.36 4.72
C ARG A 195 -2.41 1.73 6.08
N ASN A 196 -3.47 1.67 6.87
CA ASN A 196 -3.44 1.03 8.18
C ASN A 196 -3.52 -0.49 8.02
N ARG A 197 -2.43 -1.19 8.33
CA ARG A 197 -2.40 -2.66 8.36
C ARG A 197 -2.53 -3.25 9.74
N SER A 198 -2.74 -2.40 10.74
CA SER A 198 -3.05 -2.84 12.09
C SER A 198 -4.54 -3.17 12.21
N GLY A 199 -4.87 -4.03 13.17
CA GLY A 199 -6.26 -4.36 13.50
C GLY A 199 -6.96 -3.32 14.38
N GLN A 200 -6.43 -2.10 14.49
CA GLN A 200 -6.97 -1.02 15.34
C GLN A 200 -7.00 0.30 14.57
N PRO A 201 -7.98 1.19 14.80
CA PRO A 201 -7.97 2.52 14.21
C PRO A 201 -6.75 3.33 14.66
N LEU A 202 -6.18 4.12 13.74
CA LEU A 202 -5.07 5.03 14.03
C LEU A 202 -5.23 6.36 13.31
N THR A 203 -4.48 7.38 13.73
CA THR A 203 -4.45 8.70 13.09
C THR A 203 -3.05 9.00 12.57
N VAL A 204 -2.95 9.33 11.28
CA VAL A 204 -1.74 9.91 10.68
C VAL A 204 -1.82 11.43 10.77
N THR A 205 -0.77 12.07 11.27
CA THR A 205 -0.59 13.53 11.23
C THR A 205 0.51 13.84 10.24
N LEU A 206 0.19 14.57 9.17
CA LEU A 206 1.15 15.10 8.19
C LEU A 206 1.31 16.60 8.41
N ARG A 207 2.55 17.07 8.52
CA ARG A 207 2.91 18.50 8.46
C ARG A 207 3.75 18.73 7.21
N VAL A 208 3.40 19.78 6.46
CA VAL A 208 4.13 20.20 5.27
C VAL A 208 4.41 21.70 5.35
N THR A 209 5.61 22.10 4.95
CA THR A 209 6.03 23.52 4.86
C THR A 209 6.84 23.74 3.59
N GLY A 210 6.42 24.66 2.74
CA GLY A 210 7.15 25.02 1.52
C GLY A 210 6.27 25.53 0.38
N ASP A 211 6.70 25.26 -0.84
CA ASP A 211 6.15 25.83 -2.06
C ASP A 211 5.10 24.92 -2.70
N TYR A 212 3.83 25.16 -2.38
CA TYR A 212 2.68 24.46 -2.97
C TYR A 212 1.43 25.35 -2.95
N THR A 213 0.52 25.11 -3.89
CA THR A 213 -0.66 25.97 -4.09
C THR A 213 -1.95 25.39 -3.52
N GLU A 214 -2.05 24.08 -3.37
CA GLU A 214 -3.25 23.39 -2.92
C GLU A 214 -2.91 22.15 -2.09
N VAL A 215 -3.76 21.83 -1.11
CA VAL A 215 -3.77 20.54 -0.40
C VAL A 215 -5.09 19.87 -0.72
N LYS A 216 -5.03 18.65 -1.25
CA LYS A 216 -6.20 17.88 -1.65
C LYS A 216 -6.20 16.53 -0.93
N GLU A 217 -7.30 16.25 -0.24
CA GLU A 217 -7.57 14.93 0.29
C GLU A 217 -8.27 14.07 -0.77
N VAL A 218 -7.72 12.87 -1.02
CA VAL A 218 -8.30 11.86 -1.89
C VAL A 218 -8.84 10.74 -0.99
N ARG A 219 -10.14 10.45 -1.15
CA ARG A 219 -10.86 9.43 -0.38
C ARG A 219 -11.14 8.20 -1.21
#